data_AF-A0A938STG7-F1
#
_entry.id   AF-A0A938STG7-F1
#
_cell.length_a   1.000
_cell.length_b   1.000
_cell.length_c   1.000
_cell.angle_alpha   90.00
_cell.angle_beta   90.00
_cell.angle_gamma   90.00
#
_symmetry.space_group_name_H-M   'P 1'
#
loop_
_entity.id
_entity.type
_entity.pdbx_description
1 polymer ?
#
loop_
_entity_poly.entity_id
_entity_poly.type
_entity_poly.pdbx_seq_one_letter_code
_entity_poly.pdbx_strand_id
1 'polypeptide(L)'
;MPEPQPVERFICPYCGGPTIAGARCERCRGPLDPLSRQATQNDMGPWFVRDPERPFRSGVCARVVRAWVTSGKIRPDTVIRGPSTRQFWMPARRTPGVATLLGVCHNCQAGVEPRTSACPGCGAGLGLPDDRQMLGLGPVIPVPGHPSSADAGR
;
A
#
# COMPACT_ATOMS: atom_id res chain seq x y z
N MET A 1 28.68 -30.35 -27.41
CA MET A 1 27.51 -29.66 -26.83
C MET A 1 28.04 -28.67 -25.81
N PRO A 2 27.85 -27.35 -25.96
CA PRO A 2 28.26 -26.41 -24.93
C PRO A 2 27.44 -26.64 -23.66
N GLU A 3 28.11 -26.66 -22.51
CA GLU A 3 27.50 -26.84 -21.19
C GLU A 3 26.75 -25.56 -20.79
N PRO A 4 25.54 -25.64 -20.22
CA PRO A 4 24.77 -24.46 -19.87
C PRO A 4 25.46 -23.70 -18.73
N GLN A 5 25.78 -22.42 -18.99
CA GLN A 5 26.39 -21.54 -17.99
C GLN A 5 25.45 -21.36 -16.78
N PRO A 6 25.97 -21.34 -15.54
CA PRO A 6 25.15 -21.15 -14.36
C PRO A 6 24.50 -19.76 -14.41
N VAL A 7 23.16 -19.74 -14.43
CA VAL A 7 22.39 -18.50 -14.36
C VAL A 7 22.40 -17.95 -12.94
N GLU A 8 22.88 -16.71 -12.77
CA GLU A 8 22.86 -16.04 -11.47
C GLU A 8 21.41 -15.85 -11.00
N ARG A 9 21.12 -16.35 -9.80
CA ARG A 9 19.81 -16.27 -9.16
C ARG A 9 19.88 -15.33 -7.97
N PHE A 10 18.85 -14.52 -7.79
CA PHE A 10 18.68 -13.65 -6.64
C PHE A 10 17.22 -13.67 -6.15
N ILE A 11 16.95 -13.01 -5.03
CA ILE A 11 15.61 -12.94 -4.45
C ILE A 11 14.85 -11.74 -5.00
N CYS A 12 13.65 -11.97 -5.54
CA CYS A 12 12.78 -10.90 -6.03
C CYS A 12 12.37 -9.98 -4.86
N PRO A 13 12.59 -8.66 -4.94
CA PRO A 13 12.28 -7.73 -3.85
C PRO A 13 10.77 -7.54 -3.61
N TYR A 14 9.91 -8.02 -4.51
CA TYR A 14 8.45 -7.84 -4.43
C TYR A 14 7.71 -9.04 -3.83
N CYS A 15 8.16 -10.26 -4.11
CA CYS A 15 7.47 -11.48 -3.70
C CYS A 15 8.35 -12.47 -2.91
N GLY A 16 9.64 -12.18 -2.73
CA GLY A 16 10.57 -13.06 -2.01
C GLY A 16 10.91 -14.36 -2.74
N GLY A 17 10.41 -14.58 -3.97
CA GLY A 17 10.73 -15.77 -4.75
C GLY A 17 12.12 -15.68 -5.41
N PRO A 18 12.80 -16.82 -5.63
CA PRO A 18 14.01 -16.85 -6.44
C PRO A 18 13.68 -16.44 -7.88
N THR A 19 14.56 -15.65 -8.49
CA THR A 19 14.42 -15.17 -9.87
C THR A 19 15.80 -15.05 -10.52
N ILE A 20 15.84 -15.02 -11.85
CA ILE A 20 17.02 -14.67 -12.63
C ILE A 20 16.98 -13.19 -13.05
N ALA A 21 18.11 -12.67 -13.50
CA ALA A 21 18.18 -11.34 -14.10
C ALA A 21 17.29 -11.27 -15.35
N GLY A 22 16.42 -10.25 -15.41
CA GLY A 22 15.48 -10.05 -16.50
C GLY A 22 14.57 -8.85 -16.25
N ALA A 23 13.69 -8.54 -17.20
CA ALA A 23 12.80 -7.39 -17.09
C ALA A 23 11.71 -7.57 -16.02
N ARG A 24 11.28 -8.80 -15.75
CA ARG A 24 10.20 -9.13 -14.80
C ARG A 24 10.49 -10.41 -14.03
N CYS A 25 10.02 -10.46 -12.78
CA CYS A 25 10.03 -11.69 -12.00
C CYS A 25 9.10 -12.74 -12.63
N GLU A 26 9.58 -13.98 -12.75
CA GLU A 26 8.81 -15.09 -13.32
C GLU A 26 7.57 -15.43 -12.48
N ARG A 27 7.66 -15.24 -11.16
CA ARG A 27 6.59 -15.60 -10.20
C ARG A 27 5.52 -14.51 -10.05
N CYS A 28 5.92 -13.28 -9.74
CA CYS A 28 4.97 -12.20 -9.47
C CYS A 28 4.77 -11.24 -10.64
N ARG A 29 5.53 -11.40 -11.74
CA ARG A 29 5.53 -10.52 -12.91
C ARG A 29 5.91 -9.06 -12.60
N GLY A 30 6.41 -8.80 -11.39
CA GLY A 30 6.89 -7.49 -10.96
C GLY A 30 8.09 -7.03 -11.81
N PRO A 31 8.08 -5.79 -12.32
CA PRO A 31 9.17 -5.26 -13.14
C PRO A 31 10.44 -5.04 -12.29
N LEU A 32 11.58 -5.59 -12.72
CA LEU A 32 12.83 -5.65 -11.94
C LEU A 32 13.81 -4.50 -12.27
N ASP A 33 13.40 -3.53 -13.09
CA ASP A 33 14.22 -2.40 -13.45
C ASP A 33 14.41 -1.40 -12.28
N PRO A 34 15.49 -0.58 -12.27
CA PRO A 34 15.75 0.39 -11.21
C PRO A 34 14.60 1.38 -10.96
N LEU A 35 13.90 1.83 -12.01
CA LEU A 35 12.86 2.84 -11.90
C LEU A 35 11.63 2.28 -11.18
N SER A 36 11.22 1.07 -11.54
CA SER A 36 10.13 0.35 -10.87
C SER A 36 10.43 0.07 -9.40
N ARG A 37 11.70 -0.21 -9.07
CA ARG A 37 12.14 -0.39 -7.68
C ARG A 37 12.02 0.92 -6.89
N GLN A 38 12.48 2.03 -7.44
CA GLN A 38 12.36 3.34 -6.81
C GLN A 38 10.89 3.76 -6.63
N ALA A 39 10.06 3.59 -7.67
CA ALA A 39 8.63 3.86 -7.60
C ALA A 39 7.96 3.07 -6.48
N THR A 40 8.30 1.79 -6.34
CA THR A 40 7.80 0.94 -5.25
C THR A 40 8.26 1.46 -3.89
N GLN A 41 9.54 1.80 -3.72
CA GLN A 41 10.06 2.35 -2.46
C GLN A 41 9.36 3.65 -2.04
N ASN A 42 9.03 4.52 -3.01
CA ASN A 42 8.28 5.75 -2.75
C ASN A 42 6.86 5.48 -2.25
N ASP A 43 6.26 4.39 -2.73
CA ASP A 43 4.91 3.96 -2.36
C ASP A 43 4.89 3.14 -1.07
N MET A 44 6.03 2.59 -0.62
CA MET A 44 6.11 1.77 0.58
C MET A 44 5.68 2.53 1.84
N GLY A 45 4.94 1.83 2.69
CA GLY A 45 4.49 2.33 3.97
C GLY A 45 3.87 1.23 4.84
N PRO A 46 3.29 1.59 5.99
CA PRO A 46 2.90 0.63 7.01
C PRO A 46 1.57 -0.08 6.73
N TRP A 47 0.88 0.22 5.63
CA TRP A 47 -0.42 -0.36 5.31
C TRP A 47 -0.30 -1.60 4.44
N PHE A 48 -1.04 -2.65 4.75
CA PHE A 48 -1.06 -3.87 3.95
C PHE A 48 -2.48 -4.20 3.53
N VAL A 49 -2.64 -4.57 2.27
CA VAL A 49 -3.88 -5.14 1.73
C VAL A 49 -3.69 -6.63 1.59
N ARG A 50 -4.62 -7.42 2.15
CA ARG A 50 -4.55 -8.87 2.10
C ARG A 50 -4.77 -9.36 0.67
N ASP A 51 -3.75 -9.99 0.12
CA ASP A 51 -3.76 -10.57 -1.22
C ASP A 51 -3.17 -12.00 -1.12
N PRO A 52 -4.01 -13.05 -1.16
CA PRO A 52 -3.54 -14.44 -1.08
C PRO A 52 -2.62 -14.85 -2.22
N GLU A 53 -2.75 -14.23 -3.40
CA GLU A 53 -1.91 -14.52 -4.57
C GLU A 53 -0.54 -13.82 -4.44
N ARG A 54 -0.47 -12.72 -3.69
CA ARG A 54 0.75 -11.94 -3.44
C ARG A 54 0.94 -11.69 -1.94
N PRO A 55 1.17 -12.75 -1.13
CA PRO A 55 1.21 -12.66 0.33
C PRO A 55 2.40 -11.84 0.84
N PHE A 56 3.47 -11.77 0.05
CA PHE A 56 4.70 -11.04 0.39
C PHE A 56 4.75 -9.64 -0.23
N ARG A 57 3.64 -9.15 -0.80
CA ARG A 57 3.58 -7.79 -1.36
C ARG A 57 3.97 -6.79 -0.26
N SER A 58 4.85 -5.85 -0.62
CA SER A 58 5.22 -4.76 0.26
C SER A 58 4.00 -3.96 0.72
N GLY A 59 4.08 -3.42 1.94
CA GLY A 59 3.09 -2.45 2.40
C GLY A 59 3.14 -1.17 1.57
N VAL A 60 2.12 -0.33 1.71
CA VAL A 60 1.94 0.92 1.00
C VAL A 60 1.69 2.09 1.96
N CYS A 61 1.93 3.32 1.52
CA CYS A 61 1.70 4.52 2.30
C CYS A 61 0.23 4.99 2.22
N ALA A 62 -0.15 5.89 3.13
CA ALA A 62 -1.52 6.41 3.22
C ALA A 62 -2.01 7.07 1.92
N ARG A 63 -1.10 7.71 1.16
CA ARG A 63 -1.39 8.26 -0.18
C ARG A 63 -1.89 7.19 -1.15
N VAL A 64 -1.22 6.04 -1.21
CA VAL A 64 -1.62 4.92 -2.08
C VAL A 64 -2.93 4.31 -1.62
N VAL A 65 -3.14 4.17 -0.31
CA VAL A 65 -4.43 3.72 0.25
C VAL A 65 -5.57 4.63 -0.22
N ARG A 66 -5.42 5.96 -0.10
CA ARG A 66 -6.39 6.93 -0.61
C ARG A 66 -6.66 6.75 -2.10
N ALA A 67 -5.61 6.69 -2.92
CA ALA A 67 -5.76 6.49 -4.35
C ALA A 67 -6.47 5.16 -4.70
N TRP A 68 -6.23 4.10 -3.94
CA TRP A 68 -6.90 2.80 -4.13
C TRP A 68 -8.35 2.78 -3.67
N VAL A 69 -8.70 3.54 -2.63
CA VAL A 69 -10.11 3.75 -2.28
C VAL A 69 -10.82 4.53 -3.38
N THR A 70 -10.24 5.65 -3.84
CA THR A 70 -10.82 6.48 -4.91
C THR A 70 -10.99 5.71 -6.23
N SER A 71 -10.04 4.83 -6.57
CA SER A 71 -10.13 3.99 -7.78
C SER A 71 -10.94 2.70 -7.59
N GLY A 72 -11.55 2.48 -6.42
CA GLY A 72 -12.38 1.31 -6.13
C GLY A 72 -11.61 -0.01 -5.94
N LYS A 73 -10.28 0.02 -5.88
CA LYS A 73 -9.44 -1.14 -5.56
C LYS A 73 -9.56 -1.58 -4.11
N ILE A 74 -9.79 -0.63 -3.20
CA ILE A 74 -10.18 -0.91 -1.81
C ILE A 74 -11.69 -0.67 -1.70
N ARG A 75 -12.41 -1.73 -1.35
CA ARG A 75 -13.86 -1.77 -1.14
C ARG A 75 -14.16 -1.99 0.36
N PRO A 76 -15.40 -1.78 0.82
CA PRO A 76 -15.78 -1.97 2.23
C PRO A 76 -15.42 -3.33 2.85
N ASP A 77 -15.35 -4.37 2.02
CA ASP A 77 -15.04 -5.76 2.36
C ASP A 77 -13.56 -6.13 2.18
N THR A 78 -12.75 -5.27 1.56
CA THR A 78 -11.31 -5.48 1.42
C THR A 78 -10.66 -5.60 2.79
N VAL A 79 -9.87 -6.65 3.00
CA VAL A 79 -9.19 -6.89 4.27
C VAL A 79 -7.83 -6.18 4.27
N ILE A 80 -7.60 -5.33 5.25
CA ILE A 80 -6.40 -4.51 5.39
C ILE A 80 -5.86 -4.53 6.83
N ARG A 81 -4.59 -4.17 7.00
CA ARG A 81 -4.01 -3.85 8.32
C ARG A 81 -3.09 -2.64 8.20
N GLY A 82 -2.86 -1.95 9.31
CA GLY A 82 -1.94 -0.82 9.36
C GLY A 82 -1.87 -0.17 10.75
N PRO A 83 -1.33 1.05 10.84
CA PRO A 83 -1.14 1.75 12.11
C PRO A 83 -2.43 1.90 12.94
N SER A 84 -3.57 2.13 12.29
CA SER A 84 -4.85 2.32 12.98
C SER A 84 -5.60 1.02 13.30
N THR A 85 -5.11 -0.14 12.86
CA THR A 85 -5.73 -1.45 13.14
C THR A 85 -5.06 -2.19 14.29
N ARG A 86 -4.11 -1.56 15.00
CA ARG A 86 -3.23 -2.22 15.98
C ARG A 86 -2.54 -3.46 15.37
N GLN A 87 -2.19 -3.37 14.09
CA GLN A 87 -1.59 -4.45 13.29
C GLN A 87 -2.48 -5.68 13.03
N PHE A 88 -3.74 -5.69 13.47
CA PHE A 88 -4.69 -6.75 13.13
C PHE A 88 -5.26 -6.56 11.72
N TRP A 89 -5.60 -7.69 11.08
CA TRP A 89 -6.36 -7.70 9.83
C TRP A 89 -7.82 -7.37 10.10
N MET A 90 -8.38 -6.42 9.36
CA MET A 90 -9.75 -5.96 9.51
C MET A 90 -10.36 -5.61 8.15
N PRO A 91 -11.70 -5.72 7.98
CA PRO A 91 -12.38 -5.15 6.82
C PRO A 91 -12.19 -3.63 6.76
N ALA A 92 -11.98 -3.07 5.57
CA ALA A 92 -11.68 -1.65 5.38
C ALA A 92 -12.78 -0.73 5.96
N ARG A 93 -14.05 -1.13 5.90
CA ARG A 93 -15.17 -0.39 6.53
C ARG A 93 -15.10 -0.28 8.05
N ARG A 94 -14.31 -1.14 8.71
CA ARG A 94 -14.09 -1.15 10.17
C ARG A 94 -12.73 -0.57 10.55
N THR A 95 -11.93 -0.15 9.58
CA THR A 95 -10.57 0.37 9.82
C THR A 95 -10.62 1.88 10.07
N PRO A 96 -10.18 2.36 11.25
CA PRO A 96 -10.15 3.79 11.52
C PRO A 96 -9.29 4.55 10.49
N GLY A 97 -9.78 5.70 10.05
CA GLY A 97 -9.18 6.49 8.96
C GLY A 97 -9.56 6.02 7.56
N VAL A 98 -9.51 4.71 7.27
CA VAL A 98 -9.84 4.18 5.93
C VAL A 98 -11.36 4.13 5.71
N ALA A 99 -12.13 3.75 6.73
CA ALA A 99 -13.59 3.70 6.64
C ALA A 99 -14.22 5.05 6.24
N THR A 100 -13.66 6.16 6.72
CA THR A 100 -14.10 7.52 6.37
C THR A 100 -13.92 7.81 4.88
N LEU A 101 -12.86 7.29 4.26
CA LEU A 101 -12.65 7.42 2.81
C LEU A 101 -13.70 6.64 2.00
N LEU A 102 -14.29 5.61 2.62
CA LEU A 102 -15.39 4.81 2.08
C LEU A 102 -16.77 5.39 2.44
N GLY A 103 -16.82 6.57 3.08
CA GLY A 103 -18.05 7.26 3.45
C GLY A 103 -18.76 6.69 4.67
N VAL A 104 -18.08 5.89 5.51
CA VAL A 104 -18.70 5.24 6.68
C VAL A 104 -17.87 5.37 7.96
N CYS A 105 -18.52 5.44 9.11
CA CYS A 105 -17.85 5.44 10.41
C CYS A 105 -17.29 4.05 10.73
N HIS A 106 -15.99 3.93 11.03
CA HIS A 106 -15.37 2.67 11.41
C HIS A 106 -16.02 1.99 12.65
N ASN A 107 -16.59 2.78 13.55
CA ASN A 107 -17.18 2.30 14.80
C ASN A 107 -18.67 1.92 14.61
N CYS A 108 -19.54 2.89 14.35
CA CYS A 108 -21.00 2.69 14.26
C CYS A 108 -21.53 2.40 12.85
N GLN A 109 -20.69 2.50 11.80
CA GLN A 109 -21.06 2.29 10.39
C GLN A 109 -22.08 3.30 9.82
N ALA A 110 -22.40 4.39 10.54
CA ALA A 110 -23.18 5.49 9.99
C ALA A 110 -22.46 6.14 8.80
N GLY A 111 -23.23 6.68 7.86
CA GLY A 111 -22.69 7.49 6.76
C GLY A 111 -21.97 8.73 7.28
N VAL A 112 -20.78 9.00 6.75
CA VAL A 112 -19.97 10.16 7.12
C VAL A 112 -19.32 10.74 5.87
N GLU A 113 -19.12 12.06 5.85
CA GLU A 113 -18.44 12.67 4.72
C GLU A 113 -16.94 12.37 4.74
N PRO A 114 -16.33 12.12 3.57
CA PRO A 114 -14.89 12.05 3.46
C PRO A 114 -14.28 13.35 3.98
N ARG A 115 -13.34 13.24 4.93
CA ARG A 115 -12.63 14.35 5.64
C ARG A 115 -13.29 14.88 6.91
N THR A 116 -14.46 14.38 7.35
CA THR A 116 -14.93 14.69 8.71
C THR A 116 -13.93 14.18 9.74
N SER A 117 -13.62 14.96 10.76
CA SER A 117 -12.64 14.60 11.82
C SER A 117 -13.22 13.66 12.88
N ALA A 118 -14.53 13.74 13.14
CA ALA A 118 -15.24 12.91 14.11
C ALA A 118 -16.63 12.50 13.60
N CYS A 119 -17.08 11.29 13.94
CA CYS A 119 -18.39 10.81 13.52
C CYS A 119 -19.52 11.56 14.25
N PRO A 120 -20.53 12.12 13.53
CA PRO A 120 -21.65 12.80 14.17
C PRO A 120 -22.54 11.85 14.99
N GLY A 121 -22.56 10.55 14.68
CA GLY A 121 -23.40 9.58 15.38
C GLY A 121 -22.81 9.04 16.68
N CYS A 122 -21.50 8.84 16.75
CA CYS A 122 -20.86 8.20 17.93
C CYS A 122 -19.60 8.91 18.44
N GLY A 123 -19.22 10.05 17.87
CA GLY A 123 -18.06 10.85 18.27
C GLY A 123 -16.69 10.24 17.96
N ALA A 124 -16.62 9.09 17.27
CA ALA A 124 -15.35 8.42 17.01
C ALA A 124 -14.45 9.24 16.06
N GLY A 125 -13.14 9.29 16.33
CA GLY A 125 -12.16 9.98 15.48
C GLY A 125 -11.98 9.30 14.11
N LEU A 126 -11.99 10.08 13.03
CA LEU A 126 -12.11 9.59 11.66
C LEU A 126 -10.88 9.84 10.78
N GLY A 127 -9.81 10.44 11.34
CA GLY A 127 -8.59 10.76 10.60
C GLY A 127 -7.81 9.52 10.15
N LEU A 128 -7.25 9.57 8.94
CA LEU A 128 -6.25 8.60 8.48
C LEU A 128 -4.86 9.13 8.85
N PRO A 129 -4.02 8.36 9.56
CA PRO A 129 -2.64 8.75 9.81
C PRO A 129 -1.88 8.91 8.49
N ASP A 130 -1.37 10.13 8.25
CA ASP A 130 -0.61 10.48 7.05
C ASP A 130 0.87 10.18 7.16
N ASP A 131 1.36 10.02 8.39
CA ASP A 131 2.77 9.80 8.65
C ASP A 131 3.26 8.54 7.94
N ARG A 132 4.14 8.74 6.96
CA ARG A 132 4.95 7.66 6.40
C ARG A 132 5.96 7.32 7.49
N GLN A 133 5.61 6.35 8.33
CA GLN A 133 6.59 5.76 9.23
C GLN A 133 7.81 5.38 8.38
N MET A 134 8.95 6.03 8.67
CA MET A 134 10.20 5.87 7.93
C MET A 134 10.84 4.54 8.36
N LEU A 135 10.20 3.43 7.99
CA LEU A 135 10.53 2.03 8.29
C LEU A 135 11.89 1.61 7.68
N GLY A 136 12.96 2.36 7.95
CA GLY A 136 14.25 2.25 7.28
C GLY A 136 14.24 2.66 5.79
N LEU A 137 13.15 3.29 5.31
CA LEU A 137 13.01 3.66 3.90
C LEU A 137 13.82 4.91 3.58
N GLY A 138 14.46 4.92 2.40
CA GLY A 138 15.13 6.09 1.86
C GLY A 138 14.18 7.26 1.55
N PRO A 139 14.73 8.45 1.25
CA PRO A 139 13.94 9.60 0.84
C PRO A 139 13.12 9.28 -0.42
N VAL A 140 11.99 9.96 -0.57
CA VAL A 140 11.18 9.86 -1.79
C VAL A 140 11.96 10.52 -2.93
N ILE A 141 12.26 9.76 -3.98
CA ILE A 141 12.94 10.27 -5.18
C ILE A 141 11.91 10.37 -6.31
N PRO A 142 11.64 11.55 -6.88
CA PRO A 142 10.71 11.69 -8.00
C PRO A 142 11.09 10.78 -9.17
N VAL A 143 10.09 10.12 -9.75
CA VAL A 143 10.26 9.23 -10.91
C VAL A 143 9.23 9.63 -11.99
N PRO A 144 9.57 9.57 -13.31
CA PRO A 144 8.65 9.98 -14.36
C PRO A 144 7.31 9.22 -14.32
N GLY A 145 6.20 9.95 -14.43
CA GLY A 145 4.86 9.37 -14.44
C GLY A 145 4.31 8.94 -13.07
N HIS A 146 5.04 9.20 -11.96
CA HIS A 146 4.57 8.90 -10.61
C HIS A 146 4.31 10.20 -9.84
N PRO A 147 3.16 10.35 -9.16
CA PRO A 147 2.82 11.58 -8.46
C PRO A 147 3.81 11.81 -7.33
N SER A 148 4.50 12.96 -7.34
CA SER A 148 5.43 13.34 -6.28
C SER A 148 4.65 13.77 -5.04
N SER A 149 5.17 13.46 -3.85
CA SER A 149 4.61 13.93 -2.58
C SER A 149 4.79 15.45 -2.37
N ALA A 150 5.49 16.16 -3.26
CA ALA A 150 5.75 17.60 -3.15
C ALA A 150 4.54 18.47 -3.53
N ASP A 151 3.48 17.90 -4.13
CA ASP A 151 2.29 18.64 -4.54
C ASP A 151 1.14 18.63 -3.49
N ALA A 152 1.36 18.07 -2.31
CA ALA A 152 0.34 18.01 -1.24
C ALA A 152 0.44 19.15 -0.20
N GLY A 153 1.14 20.24 -0.54
CA GLY A 153 1.36 21.38 0.34
C GLY A 153 1.23 22.71 -0.40
N ARG A 154 0.01 23.06 -0.81
CA ARG A 154 -0.40 24.46 -1.01
C ARG A 154 -1.89 24.61 -0.74
#